data_AF-A0A2A3TDB4-F1
#
_entry.id   AF-A0A2A3TDB4-F1
#
_cell.length_a   1.000
_cell.length_b   1.000
_cell.length_c   1.000
_cell.angle_alpha   90.00
_cell.angle_beta   90.00
_cell.angle_gamma   90.00
#
_symmetry.space_group_name_H-M   'P 1'
#
loop_
_entity.id
_entity.type
_entity.pdbx_description
1 polymer ?
#
loop_
_entity_poly.entity_id
_entity_poly.type
_entity_poly.pdbx_seq_one_letter_code
_entity_poly.pdbx_strand_id
1 'polypeptide(L)' 'MFNNLILNSIQAIRDDDAGSINIRIEDGIDEITIEVEDSGVGITDELLYKIFDPLFTTKQQESVLVLLV' A
#
# COMPACT_ATOMS: atom_id res chain seq x y z
N MET A 1 2.59 -12.03 -3.42
CA MET A 1 2.00 -10.91 -4.17
C MET A 1 1.32 -9.92 -3.22
N PHE A 2 0.16 -10.23 -2.64
CA PHE A 2 -0.59 -9.27 -1.78
C PHE A 2 0.03 -8.90 -0.43
N ASN A 3 0.99 -9.70 0.06
CA ASN A 3 1.64 -9.46 1.35
C ASN A 3 2.29 -8.07 1.46
N ASN A 4 2.89 -7.58 0.37
CA ASN A 4 3.58 -6.29 0.39
C ASN A 4 2.60 -5.12 0.54
N LEU A 5 1.44 -5.19 -0.12
CA LEU A 5 0.40 -4.16 -0.01
C LEU A 5 -0.17 -4.14 1.42
N ILE A 6 -0.47 -5.31 1.98
CA ILE A 6 -1.01 -5.42 3.35
C ILE A 6 0.02 -4.93 4.37
N LEU A 7 1.30 -5.29 4.23
CA LEU A 7 2.37 -4.81 5.11
C LEU A 7 2.55 -3.29 5.01
N ASN A 8 2.49 -2.73 3.80
CA ASN A 8 2.56 -1.28 3.61
C ASN A 8 1.40 -0.56 4.30
N SER A 9 0.17 -1.08 4.17
CA SER A 9 -1.01 -0.54 4.84
C SER A 9 -0.92 -0.63 6.36
N ILE A 10 -0.44 -1.75 6.93
CA ILE A 10 -0.20 -1.87 8.38
C ILE A 10 0.81 -0.82 8.84
N GLN A 11 1.88 -0.60 8.08
CA GLN A 11 2.93 0.35 8.41
C GLN A 11 2.50 1.82 8.26
N ALA A 12 1.48 2.11 7.45
CA ALA A 12 0.93 3.44 7.26
C ALA A 12 -0.01 3.84 8.42
N ILE A 13 -0.64 2.86 9.06
CA ILE A 13 -1.43 3.02 10.28
C ILE A 13 -0.47 3.20 11.47
N ARG A 14 -0.67 4.25 12.27
CA ARG A 14 0.15 4.52 13.46
C ARG A 14 -0.28 3.59 14.60
N ASP A 15 0.69 3.15 15.42
CA ASP A 15 0.48 2.16 16.51
C ASP A 15 -0.58 2.59 17.55
N ASP A 16 -0.85 3.88 17.64
CA ASP A 16 -1.77 4.53 18.56
C ASP A 16 -3.18 4.81 17.99
N ASP A 17 -3.40 4.55 16.69
CA ASP A 17 -4.70 4.73 16.04
C ASP A 17 -5.45 3.40 15.86
N ALA A 18 -6.77 3.43 16.07
CA ALA A 18 -7.67 2.36 15.65
C ALA A 18 -7.82 2.40 14.12
N GLY A 19 -6.81 1.90 13.41
CA GLY A 19 -6.81 1.88 11.95
C GLY A 19 -7.60 0.72 11.36
N SER A 20 -8.03 0.89 10.11
CA SER A 20 -8.71 -0.15 9.34
C SER A 20 -8.04 -0.33 7.98
N ILE A 21 -8.01 -1.58 7.52
CA ILE A 21 -7.61 -1.93 6.16
C ILE A 21 -8.83 -2.58 5.50
N ASN A 22 -9.29 -2.00 4.40
CA ASN A 22 -10.39 -2.51 3.60
C ASN A 22 -9.82 -3.14 2.32
N ILE A 23 -10.25 -4.37 2.03
CA ILE A 23 -9.87 -5.08 0.80
C ILE A 23 -11.15 -5.34 0.02
N ARG A 24 -11.21 -4.83 -1.21
CA ARG A 24 -12.34 -5.03 -2.12
C ARG A 24 -11.86 -5.83 -3.33
N ILE A 25 -12.67 -6.78 -3.74
CA ILE A 25 -12.42 -7.59 -4.93
C ILE A 25 -13.65 -7.44 -5.83
N GLU A 26 -13.41 -7.02 -7.06
CA GLU A 26 -14.44 -6.87 -8.08
C GLU A 26 -14.09 -7.78 -9.27
N ASP A 27 -15.04 -8.64 -9.63
CA ASP A 27 -14.91 -9.54 -10.77
C ASP A 27 -15.50 -8.84 -12.00
N GLY A 28 -14.60 -8.37 -12.87
CA GLY A 28 -14.94 -7.72 -14.14
C GLY A 28 -15.08 -8.72 -15.27
N ILE A 29 -15.40 -8.23 -16.47
CA ILE A 29 -15.59 -9.09 -17.65
C ILE A 29 -14.27 -9.67 -18.15
N ASP A 30 -13.20 -8.86 -18.14
CA ASP A 30 -11.90 -9.22 -18.71
C ASP A 30 -10.78 -9.32 -17.66
N GLU A 31 -11.03 -8.83 -16.43
CA GLU A 31 -10.05 -8.79 -15.35
C GLU A 31 -10.69 -8.79 -13.97
N ILE A 32 -9.90 -9.15 -12.96
CA ILE A 32 -10.27 -9.05 -11.55
C ILE A 32 -9.55 -7.84 -10.96
N THR A 33 -10.30 -6.91 -10.39
CA THR A 33 -9.76 -5.74 -9.68
C THR A 33 -9.66 -6.05 -8.19
N ILE A 34 -8.49 -5.80 -7.61
CA ILE A 34 -8.27 -5.93 -6.16
C ILE A 34 -7.82 -4.57 -5.64
N GLU A 35 -8.62 -3.98 -4.77
CA GLU A 35 -8.36 -2.70 -4.14
C GLU A 35 -8.00 -2.92 -2.66
N VAL A 36 -6.96 -2.23 -2.19
CA VAL A 36 -6.53 -2.22 -0.79
C VAL A 36 -6.49 -0.76 -0.33
N GLU A 37 -7.33 -0.43 0.64
CA GLU A 37 -7.45 0.91 1.22
C GLU A 37 -7.10 0.85 2.71
N ASP A 38 -6.30 1.78 3.20
CA ASP A 38 -6.00 1.93 4.62
C ASP A 38 -6.31 3.33 5.15
N SER A 39 -6.57 3.41 6.45
CA SER A 39 -6.85 4.67 7.15
C SER A 39 -5.58 5.31 7.73
N GLY A 40 -4.40 5.00 7.18
CA GLY A 40 -3.11 5.51 7.64
C GLY A 40 -2.85 6.96 7.21
N VAL A 41 -1.60 7.42 7.40
CA VAL A 41 -1.20 8.81 7.15
C VAL A 41 -1.18 9.24 5.68
N GLY A 42 -1.61 8.37 4.76
CA GLY A 42 -1.65 8.62 3.32
C GLY A 42 -0.26 8.83 2.71
N ILE A 43 -0.23 9.17 1.42
CA ILE A 43 0.98 9.46 0.67
C ILE A 43 0.83 10.88 0.10
N THR A 44 1.87 11.71 0.22
CA THR A 44 1.85 13.06 -0.37
C THR A 44 1.92 12.98 -1.90
N ASP A 45 1.36 13.97 -2.59
CA ASP A 45 1.32 14.00 -4.07
C ASP A 45 2.72 13.89 -4.72
N GLU A 46 3.75 14.39 -4.04
CA GLU A 46 5.16 14.30 -4.49
C GLU A 46 5.74 12.88 -4.42
N LEU A 47 5.22 12.06 -3.49
CA LEU A 47 5.65 10.68 -3.27
C LEU A 47 4.86 9.69 -4.15
N LEU A 48 3.67 10.09 -4.60
CA LEU A 48 2.73 9.25 -5.36
C LEU A 48 3.31 8.76 -6.69
N TYR A 49 4.15 9.55 -7.35
CA TYR A 49 4.86 9.14 -8.57
C TYR A 49 5.99 8.14 -8.31
N LYS A 50 6.51 8.11 -7.08
CA LYS A 50 7.67 7.31 -6.71
C LYS A 50 7.30 5.95 -6.13
N ILE A 51 6.05 5.72 -5.74
CA ILE A 51 5.61 4.41 -5.23
C ILE A 51 5.70 3.30 -6.29
N PHE A 52 5.77 3.68 -7.56
CA PHE A 52 5.96 2.78 -8.71
C PHE A 52 7.44 2.55 -9.05
N ASP A 53 8.37 3.32 -8.44
CA ASP A 53 9.80 3.10 -8.63
C ASP A 53 10.23 1.86 -7.83
N PRO A 54 10.83 0.86 -8.50
CA PRO A 54 11.46 -0.25 -7.79
C PRO A 54 12.46 0.31 -6.77
N LEU A 55 12.37 -0.14 -5.51
CA LEU A 55 13.23 0.28 -4.38
C LEU A 55 12.88 1.63 -3.73
N PHE A 56 11.77 2.27 -4.10
CA PHE A 56 11.35 3.48 -3.40
C PHE A 56 10.82 3.16 -1.99
N THR A 57 11.48 3.72 -0.97
CA THR A 57 11.06 3.62 0.43
C THR A 57 11.16 5.00 1.09
N THR A 58 10.18 5.35 1.91
CA THR A 58 10.22 6.53 2.77
C THR A 58 10.86 6.24 4.13
N LYS A 59 11.27 4.99 4.38
CA LYS A 59 11.90 4.57 5.65
C LYS A 59 13.42 4.50 5.51
N GLN A 60 14.11 5.36 6.25
CA GLN A 60 15.50 5.08 6.62
C GLN A 60 15.49 3.87 7.56
N GLN A 61 16.17 2.79 7.15
CA GLN A 61 16.26 1.50 7.85
C GLN A 61 14.94 0.73 7.95
N GLU A 62 14.58 0.06 6.88
CA GLU A 62 14.30 -1.39 6.81
C GLU A 62 13.84 -1.66 5.38
N SER A 63 14.53 -2.56 4.68
CA SER A 63 14.32 -2.82 3.26
C SER A 63 12.90 -3.36 3.03
N VAL A 64 12.02 -2.54 2.45
CA VAL A 64 10.70 -2.99 1.97
C VAL A 64 10.63 -2.75 0.48
N LEU A 65 10.51 -3.85 -0.27
CA LEU A 65 10.38 -3.87 -1.72
C LEU A 65 8.91 -3.67 -2.09
N VAL A 66 8.60 -2.57 -2.78
CA VAL A 66 7.30 -2.40 -3.43
C VAL A 66 7.39 -2.98 -4.85
N LEU A 67 6.50 -3.93 -5.15
CA LEU A 67 6.26 -4.44 -6.49
C LEU A 67 4.78 -4.19 -6.78
N LEU A 68 4.48 -3.35 -7.77
CA LEU A 68 3.16 -3.22 -8.36
C LEU A 68 3.15 -4.00 -9.68
N VAL A 69 2.10 -4.77 -9.90
CA VAL A 69 1.81 -5.47 -11.17
C VAL A 69 1.33 -4.44 -12.18
#